data_AF-A0A950IZB9-F1
#
_entry.id   AF-A0A950IZB9-F1
#
_cell.length_a   1.000
_cell.length_b   1.000
_cell.length_c   1.000
_cell.angle_alpha   90.00
_cell.angle_beta   90.00
_cell.angle_gamma   90.00
#
_symmetry.space_group_name_H-M   'P 1'
#
loop_
_entity.id
_entity.type
_entity.pdbx_description
1 polymer ?
#
loop_
_entity_poly.entity_id
_entity_poly.type
_entity_poly.pdbx_seq_one_letter_code
_entity_poly.pdbx_strand_id
1 'polypeptide(L)' 'MQATTKITQRTAASASGKPVSVLAFSGDISSTSKDAILDAWHGLDGASSKVLLDFTGVDYIN' A
#
# COMPACT_ATOMS: atom_id res chain seq x y z
N MET A 1 -18.87 9.53 9.54
CA MET A 1 -17.62 8.95 10.06
C MET A 1 -16.65 8.98 8.90
N GLN A 2 -15.51 9.65 9.02
CA GLN A 2 -14.51 9.72 7.95
C GLN A 2 -13.96 8.30 7.73
N ALA A 3 -14.11 7.74 6.53
CA ALA A 3 -13.58 6.41 6.25
C ALA A 3 -12.05 6.50 6.30
N THR A 4 -11.45 5.81 7.27
CA THR A 4 -10.01 5.78 7.45
C THR A 4 -9.38 4.89 6.38
N THR A 5 -8.40 5.41 5.65
CA THR A 5 -7.56 4.59 4.77
C THR A 5 -6.88 3.51 5.58
N LYS A 6 -7.04 2.26 5.14
CA LYS A 6 -6.32 1.12 5.73
C LYS A 6 -5.26 0.64 4.76
N ILE A 7 -4.07 0.37 5.29
CA ILE A 7 -2.91 -0.07 4.52
C ILE A 7 -2.45 -1.40 5.10
N THR A 8 -2.36 -2.42 4.25
CA THR A 8 -1.79 -3.72 4.60
C THR A 8 -0.51 -3.93 3.80
N GLN A 9 0.60 -4.18 4.50
CA GLN A 9 1.87 -4.54 3.90
C GLN A 9 2.00 -6.07 3.81
N ARG A 10 2.38 -6.57 2.64
CA ARG A 10 2.70 -7.99 2.42
C ARG A 10 3.77 -8.15 1.35
N THR A 11 4.44 -9.30 1.31
CA THR A 11 5.38 -9.65 0.24
C THR A 11 4.74 -10.71 -0.66
N ALA A 12 4.88 -10.55 -1.98
CA ALA A 12 4.48 -11.54 -2.97
C ALA A 12 5.66 -11.93 -3.85
N ALA A 13 5.57 -13.09 -4.52
CA ALA A 13 6.52 -13.47 -5.55
C ALA A 13 6.03 -13.02 -6.93
N SER A 14 6.90 -12.42 -7.72
CA SER A 14 6.63 -12.20 -9.15
C SER A 14 6.60 -13.53 -9.92
N ALA A 15 6.17 -13.51 -11.17
CA ALA A 15 6.29 -14.66 -12.07
C ALA A 15 7.72 -15.20 -12.22
N SER A 16 8.73 -14.39 -11.93
CA SER A 16 10.15 -14.78 -11.92
C SER A 16 10.68 -15.18 -10.54
N GLY A 17 9.80 -15.33 -9.54
CA GLY A 17 10.15 -15.72 -8.17
C GLY A 17 10.81 -14.62 -7.33
N LYS A 18 10.97 -13.40 -7.87
CA LYS A 18 11.57 -12.28 -7.12
C LYS A 18 10.55 -11.67 -6.16
N PRO A 19 10.95 -11.26 -4.95
CA PRO A 19 10.05 -10.64 -3.99
C PRO A 19 9.57 -9.27 -4.50
N VAL A 20 8.30 -8.98 -4.22
CA VAL A 20 7.63 -7.70 -4.47
C VAL A 20 6.95 -7.29 -3.18
N SER A 21 7.29 -6.10 -2.67
CA SER A 21 6.53 -5.52 -1.56
C SER A 21 5.20 -5.00 -2.09
N VAL A 22 4.12 -5.30 -1.38
CA VAL A 22 2.76 -4.90 -1.75
C VAL A 22 2.20 -4.03 -0.63
N LEU A 23 1.77 -2.82 -0.99
CA LEU A 23 0.96 -1.96 -0.15
C LEU A 23 -0.49 -2.05 -0.67
N ALA A 24 -1.34 -2.77 0.07
CA ALA A 24 -2.75 -2.91 -0.27
C ALA A 24 -3.58 -1.87 0.49
N PHE A 25 -4.22 -1.00 -0.26
CA PHE A 25 -5.06 0.08 0.23
C PHE A 25 -6.53 -0.36 0.26
N SER A 26 -7.26 0.07 1.28
CA SER A 26 -8.72 -0.07 1.33
C SER A 26 -9.41 1.09 2.03
N GLY A 27 -10.68 1.30 1.67
CA GLY A 27 -11.46 2.47 2.07
C GLY A 27 -11.18 3.70 1.22
N ASP A 28 -11.50 4.88 1.75
CA ASP A 28 -11.25 6.15 1.08
C ASP A 28 -9.78 6.56 1.22
N ILE A 29 -9.20 7.10 0.15
CA ILE A 29 -7.92 7.81 0.17
C ILE A 29 -8.21 9.30 -0.01
N SER A 30 -7.76 10.11 0.95
CA SER A 30 -7.94 11.56 0.95
C SER A 30 -6.62 12.26 1.29
N SER A 31 -6.62 13.60 1.31
CA SER A 31 -5.47 14.40 1.74
C SER A 31 -4.98 14.07 3.15
N THR A 32 -5.87 13.57 4.02
CA THR A 32 -5.52 13.14 5.39
C THR A 32 -4.79 11.80 5.44
N SER A 33 -4.79 11.04 4.35
CA SER A 33 -4.16 9.71 4.26
C SER A 33 -2.65 9.79 3.99
N LYS A 34 -2.15 10.99 3.64
CA LYS A 34 -0.76 11.22 3.21
C LYS A 34 0.26 10.61 4.15
N ASP A 35 0.18 10.94 5.44
CA ASP A 35 1.20 10.55 6.41
C ASP A 35 1.18 9.03 6.63
N ALA A 36 0.00 8.41 6.71
CA ALA A 36 -0.13 6.96 6.82
C ALA A 36 0.47 6.22 5.60
N ILE A 37 0.29 6.76 4.38
CA ILE A 37 0.87 6.19 3.16
C ILE A 37 2.39 6.32 3.17
N LEU A 38 2.92 7.46 3.58
CA LEU A 38 4.36 7.68 3.68
C LEU A 38 5.01 6.81 4.75
N ASP A 39 4.36 6.64 5.90
CA ASP A 39 4.84 5.76 6.96
C ASP A 39 4.90 4.30 6.49
N ALA A 40 3.85 3.83 5.81
CA ALA A 40 3.83 2.49 5.22
C ALA A 40 4.89 2.31 4.11
N TRP A 41 5.15 3.35 3.32
CA TRP A 41 6.19 3.35 2.30
C TRP A 41 7.60 3.29 2.92
N HIS A 42 7.86 4.08 3.95
CA HIS A 42 9.15 4.08 4.64
C HIS A 42 9.38 2.80 5.47
N GLY A 43 8.31 2.12 5.89
CA GLY A 43 8.37 0.79 6.53
C GLY A 43 8.63 -0.37 5.57
N LEU A 44 8.77 -0.12 4.26
CA LEU A 44 9.28 -1.13 3.34
C LEU A 44 10.80 -1.25 3.57
N ASP A 45 11.23 -2.34 4.22
CA ASP A 45 12.63 -2.61 4.63
C ASP A 45 13.64 -2.80 3.47
N GLY A 46 13.44 -2.18 2.30
CA GLY A 46 14.37 -2.22 1.16
C GLY A 46 14.58 -3.62 0.54
N ALA A 47 13.97 -4.67 1.10
CA ALA A 47 14.17 -6.06 0.72
C ALA A 47 13.70 -6.40 -0.71
N SER A 48 12.85 -5.56 -1.30
CA SER A 48 12.40 -5.72 -2.69
C SER A 48 12.66 -4.46 -3.51
N SER A 49 13.33 -4.60 -4.66
CA SER A 49 13.50 -3.53 -5.65
C SER A 49 12.21 -3.16 -6.38
N LYS A 50 11.09 -3.82 -6.07
CA LYS A 50 9.79 -3.67 -6.73
C LYS A 50 8.70 -3.48 -5.69
N VAL A 51 7.85 -2.49 -5.92
CA VAL A 51 6.68 -2.21 -5.08
C VAL A 51 5.42 -2.29 -5.95
N LEU A 52 4.40 -2.95 -5.43
CA LEU A 52 3.05 -2.97 -5.98
C LEU A 52 2.13 -2.16 -5.06
N LEU A 53 1.42 -1.20 -5.65
CA LEU A 53 0.35 -0.46 -4.99
C LEU A 53 -0.98 -1.10 -5.41
N ASP A 54 -1.67 -1.74 -4.48
CA ASP A 54 -2.89 -2.48 -4.72
C ASP A 54 -4.09 -1.66 -4.24
N PHE A 55 -4.86 -1.14 -5.21
CA PHE A 55 -6.03 -0.28 -4.98
C PHE A 55 -7.36 -1.06 -5.05
N THR A 56 -7.33 -2.39 -5.08
CA THR A 56 -8.54 -3.22 -5.28
C THR A 56 -9.62 -2.97 -4.22
N GLY A 57 -9.22 -2.63 -2.98
CA GLY A 57 -10.16 -2.33 -1.89
C GLY A 57 -10.49 -0.85 -1.71
N VAL A 58 -10.05 0.02 -2.62
CA VAL A 58 -10.24 1.48 -2.49
C VAL A 58 -11.58 1.89 -3.05
N ASP A 59 -12.36 2.56 -2.20
CA ASP A 59 -13.72 2.99 -2.53
C ASP A 59 -13.73 4.35 -3.25
N TYR A 60 -12.80 5.24 -2.90
CA TYR A 60 -12.69 6.58 -3.46
C TYR A 60 -11.26 7.15 -3.31
N ILE A 61 -10.80 7.94 -4.29
CA ILE A 61 -9.53 8.68 -4.24
C ILE A 61 -9.81 10.14 -4.63
N ASN A 62 -9.39 11.07 -3.76
CA ASN A 62 -9.45 12.52 -4.01
C ASN A 62 -8.08 13.11 -4.34
#